data_AF-A0A1S4EC42-F1
#
_entry.id   AF-A0A1S4EC42-F1
#
_cell.length_a   1.000
_cell.length_b   1.000
_cell.length_c   1.000
_cell.angle_alpha   90.00
_cell.angle_beta   90.00
_cell.angle_gamma   90.00
#
_symmetry.space_group_name_H-M   'P 1'
#
loop_
_entity.id
_entity.type
_entity.pdbx_description
1 polymer ?
#
loop_
_entity_poly.entity_id
_entity_poly.type
_entity_poly.pdbx_seq_one_letter_code
_entity_poly.pdbx_strand_id
1 'polypeptide(L)'
;MHAYFPALNSYPSLLGDMLSDAINCLGFTWTTASESTLICLLAGRTEAIRKYQQSHPELEHAEINSRLVAYCSDQAHSSVEKAGLIGLVKMRYIESDDKLSLRGDKLIEAIERDKKKHLIPFFVCGTLGTTGACAFDNLEELGPICEKEGLWLHVDAAYAGSSFICPEFRKWLAGVEYANSIAFNPSKWLMVHFDCTAMW
;
A
#
# COMPACT_ATOMS: atom_id res chain seq x y z
N MET A 1 -23.36 5.36 -5.05
CA MET A 1 -22.24 5.02 -5.96
C MET A 1 -21.79 6.32 -6.61
N HIS A 2 -20.89 7.06 -5.96
CA HIS A 2 -20.39 8.32 -6.50
C HIS A 2 -19.13 8.02 -7.32
N ALA A 3 -19.30 7.81 -8.62
CA ALA A 3 -18.18 7.86 -9.56
C ALA A 3 -17.76 9.33 -9.71
N TYR A 4 -16.49 9.64 -9.43
CA TYR A 4 -15.97 11.00 -9.52
C TYR A 4 -15.70 11.38 -10.98
N PHE A 5 -16.31 12.48 -11.40
CA PHE A 5 -15.96 13.23 -12.60
C PHE A 5 -14.74 14.11 -12.27
N PRO A 6 -13.68 14.15 -13.09
CA PRO A 6 -12.57 15.09 -12.93
C PRO A 6 -13.04 16.48 -13.33
N ALA A 7 -13.75 17.16 -12.44
CA ALA A 7 -13.94 18.60 -12.52
C ALA A 7 -13.18 19.21 -11.36
N LEU A 8 -12.10 19.95 -11.66
CA LEU A 8 -11.24 20.71 -10.73
C LEU A 8 -12.00 21.79 -9.91
N ASN A 9 -13.33 21.75 -9.87
CA ASN A 9 -14.22 22.78 -9.34
C ASN A 9 -15.09 22.26 -8.19
N SER A 10 -14.93 21.00 -7.76
CA SER A 10 -15.71 20.46 -6.66
C SER A 10 -15.05 20.78 -5.31
N TYR A 11 -15.84 21.07 -4.28
CA TYR A 11 -15.32 21.29 -2.93
C TYR A 11 -14.45 20.11 -2.41
N PRO A 12 -14.83 18.84 -2.64
CA PRO A 12 -13.98 17.70 -2.32
C PRO A 12 -12.64 17.68 -3.07
N SER A 13 -12.57 18.07 -4.35
CA SER A 13 -11.28 18.12 -5.05
C SER A 13 -10.41 19.28 -4.61
N LEU A 14 -10.99 20.44 -4.30
CA LEU A 14 -10.23 21.56 -3.75
C LEU A 14 -9.63 21.20 -2.37
N LEU A 15 -10.41 20.52 -1.52
CA LEU A 15 -9.88 20.00 -0.25
C LEU A 15 -8.88 18.87 -0.46
N GLY A 16 -9.11 18.02 -1.45
CA GLY A 16 -8.17 17.01 -1.91
C GLY A 16 -6.83 17.67 -2.23
N ASP A 17 -6.80 18.64 -3.13
CA ASP A 17 -5.59 19.37 -3.52
C ASP A 17 -4.96 20.14 -2.34
N MET A 18 -5.73 20.78 -1.47
CA MET A 18 -5.16 21.44 -0.28
C MET A 18 -4.52 20.47 0.72
N LEU A 19 -5.18 19.34 0.98
CA LEU A 19 -4.65 18.26 1.82
C LEU A 19 -3.42 17.65 1.16
N SER A 20 -3.48 17.55 -0.16
CA SER A 20 -2.42 17.04 -1.00
C SER A 20 -1.21 17.94 -0.97
N ASP A 21 -1.37 19.25 -1.15
CA ASP A 21 -0.29 20.23 -1.05
C ASP A 21 0.28 20.30 0.37
N ALA A 22 -0.57 20.18 1.40
CA ALA A 22 -0.13 20.16 2.79
C ALA A 22 0.77 18.96 3.11
N ILE A 23 0.50 17.81 2.48
CA ILE A 23 1.20 16.53 2.70
C ILE A 23 2.18 16.22 1.55
N ASN A 24 2.21 17.06 0.50
CA ASN A 24 2.91 16.90 -0.76
C ASN A 24 2.54 15.62 -1.57
N CYS A 25 1.25 15.32 -1.72
CA CYS A 25 0.72 14.09 -2.33
C CYS A 25 -0.75 14.23 -2.82
N LEU A 26 -1.08 14.10 -4.12
CA LEU A 26 -2.47 14.21 -4.66
C LEU A 26 -3.43 13.15 -4.05
N GLY A 27 -4.76 13.31 -3.92
CA GLY A 27 -5.57 12.25 -3.24
C GLY A 27 -7.09 12.21 -3.46
N PHE A 28 -7.66 11.00 -3.39
CA PHE A 28 -9.10 10.68 -3.44
C PHE A 28 -9.66 10.35 -2.04
N THR A 29 -10.93 10.70 -1.78
CA THR A 29 -11.61 10.34 -0.52
C THR A 29 -12.31 8.97 -0.58
N TRP A 30 -12.00 8.09 0.37
CA TRP A 30 -12.61 6.77 0.57
C TRP A 30 -13.27 6.65 1.94
N THR A 31 -14.14 5.66 2.12
CA THR A 31 -14.82 5.39 3.40
C THR A 31 -13.79 4.95 4.46
N THR A 32 -12.91 4.01 4.09
CA THR A 32 -11.94 3.41 5.02
C THR A 32 -10.60 3.07 4.35
N ALA A 33 -9.49 3.15 5.12
CA ALA A 33 -8.19 2.60 4.70
C ALA A 33 -8.25 1.11 4.30
N SER A 34 -9.18 0.33 4.86
CA SER A 34 -9.33 -1.08 4.49
C SER A 34 -9.77 -1.26 3.03
N GLU A 35 -10.67 -0.40 2.56
CA GLU A 35 -11.11 -0.39 1.16
C GLU A 35 -9.98 0.10 0.26
N SER A 36 -9.25 1.15 0.67
CA SER A 36 -8.09 1.65 -0.05
C SER A 36 -7.03 0.56 -0.26
N THR A 37 -6.63 -0.15 0.80
CA THR A 37 -5.68 -1.27 0.69
C THR A 37 -6.18 -2.37 -0.23
N LEU A 38 -7.47 -2.76 -0.14
CA LEU A 38 -8.07 -3.74 -1.04
C LEU A 38 -8.01 -3.28 -2.50
N ILE A 39 -8.34 -2.03 -2.78
CA ILE A 39 -8.34 -1.48 -4.13
C ILE A 39 -6.94 -1.41 -4.71
N CYS A 40 -5.95 -0.96 -3.94
CA CYS A 40 -4.55 -0.97 -4.38
C CYS A 40 -4.06 -2.39 -4.66
N LEU A 41 -4.43 -3.36 -3.82
CA LEU A 41 -4.11 -4.77 -4.06
C LEU A 41 -4.75 -5.29 -5.34
N LEU A 42 -6.03 -4.97 -5.59
CA LEU A 42 -6.73 -5.38 -6.82
C LEU A 42 -6.14 -4.71 -8.07
N ALA A 43 -5.70 -3.45 -7.96
CA ALA A 43 -5.03 -2.72 -9.04
C ALA A 43 -3.67 -3.36 -9.36
N GLY A 44 -2.80 -3.53 -8.36
CA GLY A 44 -1.50 -4.19 -8.52
C GLY A 44 -1.64 -5.62 -9.04
N ARG A 45 -2.65 -6.37 -8.58
CA ARG A 45 -2.98 -7.71 -9.10
C ARG A 45 -3.34 -7.68 -10.58
N THR A 46 -4.17 -6.73 -10.99
CA THR A 46 -4.59 -6.58 -12.40
C THR A 46 -3.41 -6.21 -13.29
N GLU A 47 -2.54 -5.31 -12.83
CA GLU A 47 -1.31 -4.96 -13.54
C GLU A 47 -0.37 -6.16 -13.66
N ALA A 48 -0.14 -6.88 -12.57
CA ALA A 48 0.74 -8.06 -12.54
C ALA A 48 0.24 -9.17 -13.47
N ILE A 49 -1.08 -9.44 -13.49
CA ILE A 49 -1.66 -10.42 -14.42
C ILE A 49 -1.40 -10.01 -15.87
N ARG A 50 -1.70 -8.75 -16.22
CA ARG A 50 -1.50 -8.24 -17.59
C ARG A 50 -0.04 -8.32 -18.01
N LYS A 51 0.88 -7.89 -17.13
CA LYS A 51 2.33 -7.93 -17.38
C LYS A 51 2.84 -9.36 -17.56
N TYR A 52 2.40 -10.30 -16.71
CA TYR A 52 2.82 -11.69 -16.81
C TYR A 52 2.28 -12.36 -18.08
N GLN A 53 1.02 -12.10 -18.44
CA GLN A 53 0.38 -12.66 -19.62
C GLN A 53 1.01 -12.21 -20.94
N GLN A 54 1.63 -11.02 -21.01
CA GLN A 54 2.39 -10.58 -22.20
C GLN A 54 3.52 -11.55 -22.58
N SER A 55 4.08 -12.25 -21.60
CA SER A 55 5.14 -13.25 -21.81
C SER A 55 4.63 -14.69 -21.81
N HIS A 56 3.38 -14.91 -21.41
CA HIS A 56 2.73 -16.22 -21.28
C HIS A 56 1.27 -16.12 -21.75
N PRO A 57 1.03 -15.83 -23.04
CA PRO A 57 -0.31 -15.56 -23.57
C PRO A 57 -1.27 -16.75 -23.50
N GLU A 58 -0.74 -17.96 -23.30
CA GLU A 58 -1.49 -19.20 -23.13
C GLU A 58 -2.13 -19.34 -21.74
N LEU A 59 -1.67 -18.59 -20.74
CA LEU A 59 -2.16 -18.70 -19.37
C LEU A 59 -3.42 -17.84 -19.15
N GLU A 60 -4.42 -18.46 -18.53
CA GLU A 60 -5.63 -17.79 -18.09
C GLU A 60 -5.36 -16.90 -16.86
N HIS A 61 -6.14 -15.81 -16.72
CA HIS A 61 -5.97 -14.87 -15.60
C HIS A 61 -6.08 -15.55 -14.23
N ALA A 62 -6.96 -16.54 -14.10
CA ALA A 62 -7.16 -17.28 -12.85
C ALA A 62 -5.92 -18.11 -12.47
N GLU A 63 -5.25 -18.71 -13.46
CA GLU A 63 -4.03 -19.48 -13.24
C GLU A 63 -2.87 -18.57 -12.81
N ILE A 64 -2.71 -17.42 -13.47
CA ILE A 64 -1.72 -16.41 -13.08
C ILE A 64 -2.01 -15.92 -11.66
N ASN A 65 -3.28 -15.58 -11.35
CA ASN A 65 -3.68 -15.13 -10.02
C ASN A 65 -3.36 -16.15 -8.93
N SER A 66 -3.53 -17.44 -9.22
CA SER A 66 -3.19 -18.53 -8.29
C SER A 66 -1.71 -18.57 -7.92
N ARG A 67 -0.82 -17.97 -8.73
CA ARG A 67 0.63 -17.89 -8.47
C ARG A 67 1.05 -16.57 -7.84
N LEU A 68 0.18 -15.57 -7.78
CA LEU A 68 0.50 -14.27 -7.19
C LEU A 68 0.71 -14.36 -5.68
N VAL A 69 1.70 -13.62 -5.20
CA VAL A 69 2.02 -13.49 -3.78
C VAL A 69 2.31 -12.03 -3.41
N ALA A 70 1.65 -11.58 -2.34
CA ALA A 70 1.78 -10.26 -1.74
C ALA A 70 2.48 -10.38 -0.38
N TYR A 71 3.10 -9.28 0.07
CA TYR A 71 3.87 -9.23 1.31
C TYR A 71 3.43 -8.06 2.20
N CYS A 72 3.52 -8.26 3.51
CA CYS A 72 3.37 -7.21 4.50
C CYS A 72 4.17 -7.56 5.77
N SER A 73 4.34 -6.57 6.65
CA SER A 73 4.85 -6.78 8.00
C SER A 73 3.93 -7.71 8.80
N ASP A 74 4.50 -8.49 9.72
CA ASP A 74 3.73 -9.21 10.74
C ASP A 74 2.99 -8.28 11.73
N GLN A 75 3.31 -6.98 11.70
CA GLN A 75 2.63 -5.92 12.44
C GLN A 75 1.54 -5.19 11.63
N ALA A 76 1.33 -5.59 10.36
CA ALA A 76 0.35 -4.97 9.50
C ALA A 76 -1.08 -5.09 10.08
N HIS A 77 -1.92 -4.11 9.78
CA HIS A 77 -3.32 -4.17 10.22
C HIS A 77 -4.06 -5.34 9.54
N SER A 78 -5.04 -5.92 10.24
CA SER A 78 -5.83 -7.06 9.75
C SER A 78 -6.60 -6.78 8.43
N SER A 79 -6.74 -5.52 8.03
CA SER A 79 -7.26 -5.15 6.71
C SER A 79 -6.41 -5.70 5.57
N VAL A 80 -5.09 -5.83 5.74
CA VAL A 80 -4.19 -6.37 4.70
C VAL A 80 -4.46 -7.86 4.50
N GLU A 81 -4.65 -8.61 5.59
CA GLU A 81 -5.10 -10.01 5.54
C GLU A 81 -6.41 -10.14 4.77
N LYS A 82 -7.39 -9.33 5.18
CA LYS A 82 -8.73 -9.32 4.60
C LYS A 82 -8.71 -8.97 3.11
N ALA A 83 -7.83 -8.05 2.70
CA ALA A 83 -7.61 -7.72 1.30
C ALA A 83 -7.05 -8.92 0.52
N GLY A 84 -6.09 -9.66 1.10
CA GLY A 84 -5.58 -10.90 0.52
C GLY A 84 -6.65 -11.97 0.34
N LEU A 85 -7.48 -12.18 1.37
CA LEU A 85 -8.60 -13.13 1.34
C LEU A 85 -9.63 -12.80 0.27
N ILE A 86 -10.08 -11.54 0.20
CA ILE A 86 -11.06 -11.08 -0.81
C ILE A 86 -10.44 -11.09 -2.22
N GLY A 87 -9.17 -10.72 -2.32
CA GLY A 87 -8.41 -10.69 -3.57
C GLY A 87 -8.04 -12.08 -4.11
N LEU A 88 -8.25 -13.14 -3.33
CA LEU A 88 -7.80 -14.51 -3.63
C LEU A 88 -6.30 -14.56 -3.97
N VAL A 89 -5.48 -13.82 -3.23
CA VAL A 89 -4.03 -13.79 -3.39
C VAL A 89 -3.35 -14.34 -2.14
N LYS A 90 -2.18 -14.96 -2.32
CA LYS A 90 -1.38 -15.43 -1.18
C LYS A 90 -0.79 -14.21 -0.46
N MET A 91 -1.02 -14.09 0.84
CA MET A 91 -0.39 -13.06 1.68
C MET A 91 0.73 -13.68 2.50
N ARG A 92 1.88 -13.00 2.53
CA ARG A 92 3.05 -13.37 3.33
C ARG A 92 3.30 -12.29 4.38
N TYR A 93 3.19 -12.68 5.64
CA TYR A 93 3.68 -11.88 6.75
C TYR A 93 5.18 -12.12 6.89
N ILE A 94 5.93 -11.02 6.90
CA ILE A 94 7.37 -11.01 7.10
C ILE A 94 7.65 -10.52 8.51
N GLU A 95 8.46 -11.27 9.24
CA GLU A 95 8.87 -10.94 10.59
C GLU A 95 9.59 -9.59 10.62
N SER A 96 9.14 -8.72 11.53
CA SER A 96 9.73 -7.41 11.74
C SER A 96 10.97 -7.45 12.63
N ASP A 97 11.77 -6.39 12.62
CA ASP A 97 12.97 -6.28 13.47
C ASP A 97 12.62 -5.95 14.94
N ASP A 98 13.64 -5.74 15.79
CA ASP A 98 13.47 -5.40 17.21
C ASP A 98 12.70 -4.07 17.43
N LYS A 99 12.56 -3.24 16.39
CA LYS A 99 11.77 -2.00 16.41
C LYS A 99 10.38 -2.20 15.80
N LEU A 100 10.00 -3.45 15.53
CA LEU A 100 8.73 -3.83 14.90
C LEU A 100 8.59 -3.23 13.49
N SER A 101 9.72 -3.02 12.81
CA SER A 101 9.82 -2.48 11.45
C SER A 101 10.10 -3.59 10.43
N LEU A 102 9.38 -3.61 9.31
CA LEU A 102 9.72 -4.43 8.16
C LEU A 102 10.97 -3.88 7.46
N ARG A 103 11.94 -4.77 7.23
CA ARG A 103 13.25 -4.46 6.67
C ARG A 103 13.46 -5.08 5.30
N GLY A 104 14.31 -4.43 4.50
CA GLY A 104 14.52 -4.81 3.10
C GLY A 104 15.19 -6.17 2.90
N ASP A 105 16.11 -6.55 3.78
CA ASP A 105 16.78 -7.86 3.74
C ASP A 105 15.77 -9.01 3.88
N LYS A 106 14.84 -8.90 4.83
CA LYS A 106 13.76 -9.87 5.04
C LYS A 106 12.78 -9.93 3.88
N LEU A 107 12.48 -8.78 3.26
CA LEU A 107 11.68 -8.73 2.04
C LEU A 107 12.38 -9.46 0.88
N ILE A 108 13.68 -9.22 0.66
CA ILE A 108 14.45 -9.89 -0.39
C ILE A 108 14.47 -11.41 -0.17
N GLU A 109 14.75 -11.87 1.06
CA GLU A 109 14.74 -13.29 1.41
C GLU A 109 13.38 -13.94 1.07
N ALA A 110 12.27 -13.27 1.40
CA ALA A 110 10.93 -13.76 1.11
C ALA A 110 10.64 -13.83 -0.39
N ILE A 111 10.99 -12.78 -1.14
CA ILE A 111 10.82 -12.69 -2.60
C ILE A 111 11.60 -13.80 -3.29
N GLU A 112 12.88 -13.97 -2.97
CA GLU A 112 13.73 -14.99 -3.59
C GLU A 112 13.21 -16.40 -3.32
N ARG A 113 12.76 -16.66 -2.07
CA ARG A 113 12.19 -17.94 -1.68
C ARG A 113 10.92 -18.26 -2.45
N ASP A 114 10.02 -17.29 -2.64
CA ASP A 114 8.77 -17.52 -3.34
C ASP A 114 8.98 -17.59 -4.86
N LYS A 115 9.95 -16.86 -5.44
CA LYS A 115 10.39 -17.04 -6.83
C LYS A 115 10.95 -18.43 -7.11
N LYS A 116 11.74 -19.00 -6.18
CA LYS A 116 12.22 -20.40 -6.27
C LYS A 116 11.09 -21.43 -6.29
N LYS A 117 9.90 -21.06 -5.79
CA LYS A 117 8.67 -21.86 -5.83
C LYS A 117 7.78 -21.54 -7.04
N HIS A 118 8.29 -20.79 -8.02
CA HIS A 118 7.56 -20.31 -9.19
C HIS A 118 6.34 -19.43 -8.87
N LEU A 119 6.29 -18.84 -7.68
CA LEU A 119 5.30 -17.81 -7.36
C LEU A 119 5.72 -16.47 -8.00
N ILE A 120 4.75 -15.57 -8.12
CA ILE A 120 4.89 -14.28 -8.79
C ILE A 120 4.70 -13.19 -7.71
N PRO A 121 5.80 -12.68 -7.12
CA PRO A 121 5.78 -11.48 -6.31
C PRO A 121 5.10 -10.33 -7.06
N PHE A 122 4.17 -9.61 -6.43
CA PHE A 122 3.53 -8.48 -7.11
C PHE A 122 3.16 -7.28 -6.23
N PHE A 123 3.09 -7.42 -4.91
CA PHE A 123 2.57 -6.37 -4.03
C PHE A 123 3.25 -6.39 -2.67
N VAL A 124 3.53 -5.21 -2.13
CA VAL A 124 4.04 -5.00 -0.77
C VAL A 124 3.19 -3.93 -0.08
N CYS A 125 2.72 -4.21 1.13
CA CYS A 125 2.12 -3.21 2.02
C CYS A 125 3.15 -2.78 3.07
N GLY A 126 3.69 -1.57 2.95
CA GLY A 126 4.50 -0.93 3.98
C GLY A 126 3.62 -0.14 4.94
N THR A 127 3.79 -0.35 6.25
CA THR A 127 2.97 0.31 7.27
C THR A 127 3.74 1.41 7.97
N LEU A 128 3.22 2.64 7.92
CA LEU A 128 3.72 3.78 8.70
C LEU A 128 2.75 4.06 9.86
N GLY A 129 3.12 3.62 11.05
CA GLY A 129 2.27 3.69 12.25
C GLY A 129 1.43 2.43 12.41
N THR A 130 2.08 1.30 12.72
CA THR A 130 1.41 0.01 12.98
C THR A 130 0.41 0.11 14.13
N THR A 131 -0.60 -0.77 14.13
CA THR A 131 -1.71 -0.66 15.09
C THR A 131 -1.28 -0.95 16.52
N GLY A 132 -0.40 -1.94 16.72
CA GLY A 132 -0.01 -2.38 18.07
C GLY A 132 0.88 -1.39 18.80
N ALA A 133 1.92 -0.86 18.12
CA ALA A 133 2.98 -0.07 18.76
C ALA A 133 3.31 1.24 18.03
N CYS A 134 2.59 1.60 16.97
CA CYS A 134 2.91 2.74 16.11
C CYS A 134 4.34 2.67 15.56
N ALA A 135 4.76 1.48 15.12
CA ALA A 135 6.06 1.28 14.46
C ALA A 135 5.99 1.69 12.98
N PHE A 136 7.15 1.86 12.35
CA PHE A 136 7.28 2.34 10.98
C PHE A 136 8.15 1.39 10.17
N ASP A 137 7.60 0.82 9.10
CA ASP A 137 8.37 0.03 8.13
C ASP A 137 9.35 0.92 7.36
N ASN A 138 10.50 0.37 6.96
CA ASN A 138 11.57 1.17 6.36
C ASN A 138 11.41 1.33 4.84
N LEU A 139 10.68 2.35 4.40
CA LEU A 139 10.41 2.59 2.98
C LEU A 139 11.67 2.89 2.15
N GLU A 140 12.73 3.47 2.72
CA GLU A 140 14.01 3.67 2.01
C GLU A 140 14.65 2.34 1.59
N GLU A 141 14.39 1.26 2.35
CA GLU A 141 14.82 -0.08 2.00
C GLU A 141 13.82 -0.79 1.08
N LEU A 142 12.51 -0.71 1.39
CA LEU A 142 11.47 -1.43 0.65
C LEU A 142 11.24 -0.87 -0.75
N GLY A 143 11.31 0.45 -0.92
CA GLY A 143 11.05 1.17 -2.17
C GLY A 143 11.94 0.70 -3.33
N PRO A 144 13.27 0.80 -3.22
CA PRO A 144 14.19 0.34 -4.26
C PRO A 144 14.04 -1.15 -4.60
N ILE A 145 13.67 -1.99 -3.62
CA ILE A 145 13.38 -3.41 -3.87
C ILE A 145 12.13 -3.56 -4.72
N CYS A 146 11.04 -2.88 -4.36
CA CYS A 146 9.79 -2.93 -5.10
C CYS A 146 9.96 -2.43 -6.54
N GLU A 147 10.67 -1.32 -6.75
CA GLU A 147 10.97 -0.80 -8.08
C GLU A 147 11.79 -1.80 -8.91
N LYS A 148 12.90 -2.31 -8.36
CA LYS A 148 13.76 -3.28 -9.03
C LYS A 148 13.03 -4.57 -9.41
N GLU A 149 12.15 -5.03 -8.53
CA GLU A 149 11.39 -6.27 -8.70
C GLU A 149 10.06 -6.07 -9.45
N GLY A 150 9.69 -4.82 -9.74
CA GLY A 150 8.43 -4.46 -10.40
C GLY A 150 7.21 -4.83 -9.58
N LEU A 151 7.27 -4.64 -8.26
CA LEU A 151 6.18 -4.86 -7.31
C LEU A 151 5.42 -3.56 -7.07
N TRP A 152 4.11 -3.64 -6.87
CA TRP A 152 3.32 -2.53 -6.39
C TRP A 152 3.61 -2.27 -4.90
N LEU A 153 4.12 -1.09 -4.56
CA LEU A 153 4.28 -0.65 -3.16
C LEU A 153 3.09 0.20 -2.73
N HIS A 154 2.30 -0.31 -1.79
CA HIS A 154 1.25 0.43 -1.11
C HIS A 154 1.73 0.81 0.30
N VAL A 155 1.50 2.06 0.70
CA VAL A 155 1.79 2.55 2.05
C VAL A 155 0.50 2.72 2.84
N ASP A 156 0.34 1.94 3.91
CA ASP A 156 -0.72 2.15 4.91
C ASP A 156 -0.18 3.08 6.01
N ALA A 157 -0.62 4.33 5.97
CA ALA A 157 -0.34 5.35 6.97
C ALA A 157 -1.61 5.76 7.74
N ALA A 158 -2.59 4.85 7.90
CA ALA A 158 -3.93 5.17 8.41
C ALA A 158 -3.93 6.13 9.61
N TYR A 159 -3.10 5.87 10.62
CA TYR A 159 -2.98 6.73 11.81
C TYR A 159 -1.88 7.79 11.68
N ALA A 160 -0.64 7.37 11.40
CA ALA A 160 0.50 8.30 11.44
C ALA A 160 0.54 9.29 10.27
N GLY A 161 -0.22 9.06 9.20
CA GLY A 161 -0.27 9.95 8.03
C GLY A 161 -0.64 11.40 8.39
N SER A 162 -1.51 11.60 9.38
CA SER A 162 -1.86 12.94 9.87
C SER A 162 -0.66 13.67 10.47
N SER A 163 0.33 12.98 11.03
CA SER A 163 1.52 13.61 11.61
C SER A 163 2.43 14.25 10.56
N PHE A 164 2.33 13.83 9.30
CA PHE A 164 3.21 14.30 8.22
C PHE A 164 2.89 15.71 7.73
N ILE A 165 1.80 16.32 8.22
CA ILE A 165 1.59 17.77 8.10
C ILE A 165 2.71 18.54 8.81
N CYS A 166 3.28 17.98 9.88
CA CYS A 166 4.37 18.56 10.65
C CYS A 166 5.72 18.11 10.05
N PRO A 167 6.59 19.03 9.60
CA PRO A 167 7.85 18.69 8.95
C PRO A 167 8.77 17.76 9.77
N GLU A 168 8.78 17.88 11.09
CA GLU A 168 9.61 17.10 12.01
C GLU A 168 9.29 15.60 12.04
N PHE A 169 8.09 15.20 11.59
CA PHE A 169 7.69 13.78 11.50
C PHE A 169 7.88 13.20 10.09
N ARG A 170 8.17 14.03 9.08
CA ARG A 170 8.33 13.58 7.68
C ARG A 170 9.55 12.70 7.45
N LYS A 171 10.47 12.58 8.40
CA LYS A 171 11.58 11.61 8.32
C LYS A 171 11.11 10.16 8.10
N TRP A 172 9.90 9.82 8.56
CA TRP A 172 9.32 8.49 8.38
C TRP A 172 8.67 8.28 7.01
N LEU A 173 8.58 9.34 6.19
CA LEU A 173 8.17 9.26 4.78
C LEU A 173 9.36 9.08 3.82
N ALA A 174 10.60 9.00 4.31
CA ALA A 174 11.75 8.78 3.43
C ALA A 174 11.56 7.48 2.64
N GLY A 175 11.62 7.54 1.30
CA GLY A 175 11.31 6.42 0.41
C GLY A 175 9.86 6.34 -0.07
N VAL A 176 8.98 7.28 0.31
CA VAL A 176 7.59 7.33 -0.18
C VAL A 176 7.50 7.59 -1.69
N GLU A 177 8.53 8.16 -2.30
CA GLU A 177 8.61 8.40 -3.75
C GLU A 177 8.57 7.11 -4.58
N TYR A 178 8.89 5.97 -3.97
CA TYR A 178 8.76 4.64 -4.59
C TYR A 178 7.35 4.06 -4.48
N ALA A 179 6.48 4.64 -3.66
CA ALA A 179 5.14 4.13 -3.45
C ALA A 179 4.27 4.36 -4.68
N ASN A 180 3.59 3.31 -5.12
CA ASN A 180 2.55 3.39 -6.13
C ASN A 180 1.23 3.91 -5.56
N SER A 181 1.03 3.72 -4.25
CA SER A 181 -0.12 4.27 -3.55
C SER A 181 0.15 4.49 -2.06
N ILE A 182 -0.56 5.44 -1.45
CA ILE A 182 -0.54 5.69 -0.01
C ILE A 182 -1.96 5.97 0.49
N ALA A 183 -2.31 5.46 1.67
CA ALA A 183 -3.58 5.77 2.33
C ALA A 183 -3.37 6.26 3.76
N PHE A 184 -4.10 7.31 4.16
CA PHE A 184 -4.21 7.70 5.57
C PHE A 184 -5.62 8.18 5.92
N ASN A 185 -5.98 8.22 7.21
CA ASN A 185 -7.32 8.60 7.64
C ASN A 185 -7.33 9.98 8.30
N PRO A 186 -7.78 11.04 7.61
CA PRO A 186 -8.17 12.28 8.29
C PRO A 186 -9.18 12.03 9.43
N SER A 187 -10.02 11.00 9.27
CA SER A 187 -10.97 10.54 10.29
C SER A 187 -10.36 9.92 11.55
N LYS A 188 -9.05 9.67 11.58
CA LYS A 188 -8.36 9.21 12.79
C LYS A 188 -7.79 10.37 13.59
N TRP A 189 -6.92 11.18 12.98
CA TRP A 189 -6.13 12.16 13.75
C TRP A 189 -5.99 13.53 13.06
N LEU A 190 -6.99 13.90 12.25
CA LEU A 190 -7.05 15.23 11.59
C LEU A 190 -8.38 15.96 11.85
N MET A 191 -9.12 15.56 12.89
CA MET A 191 -10.40 16.18 13.31
C MET A 191 -11.50 16.20 12.26
N VAL A 192 -11.40 15.35 11.22
CA VAL A 192 -12.50 15.10 10.28
C VAL A 192 -13.38 14.00 10.89
N HIS A 193 -14.70 14.16 10.86
CA HIS A 193 -15.59 13.09 11.33
C HIS A 193 -15.49 11.88 10.39
N PHE A 194 -15.72 10.68 10.93
CA PHE A 194 -15.88 9.50 10.10
C PHE A 194 -17.17 9.61 9.26
N ASP A 195 -17.17 9.26 7.97
CA ASP A 195 -16.14 8.59 7.16
C ASP A 195 -15.21 9.54 6.38
N CYS A 196 -13.89 9.31 6.46
CA CYS A 196 -12.90 10.04 5.66
C CYS A 196 -11.53 9.36 5.65
N THR A 197 -11.14 8.83 4.50
CA THR A 197 -9.81 8.28 4.19
C THR A 197 -9.28 8.99 2.96
N ALA A 198 -8.04 9.43 2.96
CA ALA A 198 -7.36 9.92 1.77
C ALA A 198 -6.49 8.79 1.19
N MET A 199 -6.61 8.52 -0.10
CA MET A 199 -5.78 7.56 -0.83
C MET A 199 -5.24 8.20 -2.09
N TRP A 200 -3.95 8.04 -2.33
CA TRP A 200 -3.28 8.35 -3.59
C TRP A 200 -2.88 7.06 -4.29
#